data_AF-A0A833YZ07-F1
#
_entry.id   AF-A0A833YZ07-F1
#
_cell.length_a   1.000
_cell.length_b   1.000
_cell.length_c   1.000
_cell.angle_alpha   90.00
_cell.angle_beta   90.00
_cell.angle_gamma   90.00
#
_symmetry.space_group_name_H-M   'P 1'
#
loop_
_entity.id
_entity.type
_entity.pdbx_description
1 polymer ?
#
loop_
_entity_poly.entity_id
_entity_poly.type
_entity_poly.pdbx_seq_one_letter_code
_entity_poly.pdbx_strand_id
1 'polypeptide(L)'
;MFWLASKCQRILGKNAALWEYEVYKFKEIGQLKAISPYLPRGDPVLKPLIYEMILHEFLETDYEGFATLIREWPGDLYNNSVIVQAVRDHLKKDSQNRTLLQTLAELYTYDKNYGNALEIYLTLRHKDVFQLIHKHNLFSSIKDKIVLLMDFDSEKAVDMLLDNEDKISIKKVVEELEDRPELQHVYLHKLFKRDHHKGQCYHEKQISLYAEYDRPNLLPFLRDSTHCPLEKALEICQQRNFVEETVYLLSRMGNSRSALKMIMEELHDVDKAIEFAKEQDDGELWEDLILYSIDKPPFITGLLNNIGTHVDPILLIHRIKEGMEIPNLRDSLVKILQDYNLQILLREGCKKILVADSLSLLKKMHRTQMKGILVDGG
;
A
#
# COMPACT_ATOMS: atom_id res chain seq x y z
N MET A 1 -49.30 34.77 -2.81
CA MET A 1 -48.64 34.62 -4.13
C MET A 1 -48.19 33.19 -4.42
N PHE A 2 -47.66 32.41 -3.46
CA PHE A 2 -47.43 30.95 -3.64
C PHE A 2 -48.66 30.18 -4.15
N TRP A 3 -49.87 30.56 -3.70
CA TRP A 3 -51.13 29.96 -4.17
C TRP A 3 -51.45 30.27 -5.65
N LEU A 4 -51.00 31.42 -6.18
CA LEU A 4 -51.17 31.77 -7.60
C LEU A 4 -50.23 30.93 -8.47
N ALA A 5 -48.96 30.80 -8.07
CA ALA A 5 -47.97 29.98 -8.78
C ALA A 5 -48.38 28.50 -8.88
N SER A 6 -48.92 27.92 -7.80
CA SER A 6 -49.47 26.55 -7.84
C SER A 6 -50.67 26.39 -8.78
N LYS A 7 -51.47 27.45 -8.96
CA LYS A 7 -52.65 27.43 -9.83
C LYS A 7 -52.29 27.64 -11.31
N CYS A 8 -51.15 28.28 -11.61
CA CYS A 8 -50.63 28.46 -12.96
C CYS A 8 -50.49 27.13 -13.71
N GLN A 9 -50.02 26.07 -13.05
CA GLN A 9 -49.88 24.75 -13.65
C GLN A 9 -51.22 24.15 -14.12
N ARG A 10 -52.31 24.43 -13.40
CA ARG A 10 -53.68 23.98 -13.76
C ARG A 10 -54.37 24.88 -14.78
N ILE A 11 -54.02 26.17 -14.84
CA ILE A 11 -54.72 27.17 -15.66
C ILE A 11 -54.06 27.35 -17.03
N LEU A 12 -52.73 27.36 -17.09
CA LEU A 12 -51.97 27.66 -18.31
C LEU A 12 -51.84 26.44 -19.23
N GLY A 13 -51.99 25.24 -18.68
CA GLY A 13 -51.96 23.98 -19.43
C GLY A 13 -50.70 23.87 -20.30
N LYS A 14 -50.89 23.54 -21.59
CA LYS A 14 -49.81 23.39 -22.58
C LYS A 14 -49.48 24.65 -23.38
N ASN A 15 -50.01 25.82 -23.01
CA ASN A 15 -49.78 27.03 -23.79
C ASN A 15 -48.49 27.75 -23.36
N ALA A 16 -47.41 27.52 -24.13
CA ALA A 16 -46.10 28.14 -23.87
C ALA A 16 -46.17 29.67 -23.77
N ALA A 17 -46.89 30.34 -24.68
CA ALA A 17 -46.94 31.81 -24.72
C ALA A 17 -47.57 32.44 -23.47
N LEU A 18 -48.59 31.78 -22.89
CA LEU A 18 -49.21 32.23 -21.64
C LEU A 18 -48.27 32.01 -20.45
N TRP A 19 -47.50 30.92 -20.45
CA TRP A 19 -46.44 30.71 -19.46
C TRP A 19 -45.38 31.81 -19.55
N GLU A 20 -44.90 32.18 -20.75
CA GLU A 20 -43.93 33.26 -20.90
C GLU A 20 -44.47 34.58 -20.34
N TYR A 21 -45.72 34.92 -20.69
CA TYR A 21 -46.37 36.15 -20.24
C TYR A 21 -46.51 36.23 -18.71
N GLU A 22 -46.91 35.14 -18.06
CA GLU A 22 -47.00 35.09 -16.60
C GLU A 22 -45.61 35.18 -15.95
N VAL A 23 -44.58 34.51 -16.49
CA VAL A 23 -43.22 34.65 -15.96
C VAL A 23 -42.73 36.11 -16.04
N TYR A 24 -43.02 36.84 -17.12
CA TYR A 24 -42.69 38.27 -17.20
C TYR A 24 -43.41 39.11 -16.14
N LYS A 25 -44.68 38.85 -15.84
CA LYS A 25 -45.38 39.54 -14.73
C LYS A 25 -44.74 39.24 -13.38
N PHE A 26 -44.37 37.99 -13.13
CA PHE A 26 -43.68 37.62 -11.88
C PHE A 26 -42.29 38.30 -11.78
N LYS A 27 -41.62 38.56 -12.91
CA LYS A 27 -40.40 39.36 -12.97
C LYS A 27 -40.64 40.81 -12.55
N GLU A 28 -41.66 41.46 -13.10
CA GLU A 28 -41.98 42.87 -12.79
C GLU A 28 -42.28 43.07 -11.30
N ILE A 29 -42.81 42.03 -10.63
CA ILE A 29 -43.16 42.03 -9.21
C ILE A 29 -41.97 41.57 -8.33
N GLY A 30 -40.85 41.13 -8.93
CA GLY A 30 -39.65 40.66 -8.20
C GLY A 30 -39.88 39.35 -7.44
N GLN A 31 -40.70 38.45 -7.99
CA GLN A 31 -41.10 37.19 -7.34
C GLN A 31 -40.84 35.96 -8.25
N LEU A 32 -39.79 35.97 -9.08
CA LEU A 32 -39.51 34.84 -9.98
C LEU A 32 -39.20 33.55 -9.21
N LYS A 33 -38.67 33.66 -7.99
CA LYS A 33 -38.46 32.50 -7.12
C LYS A 33 -39.73 31.73 -6.78
N ALA A 34 -40.88 32.41 -6.70
CA ALA A 34 -42.13 31.76 -6.33
C ALA A 34 -42.71 30.89 -7.46
N ILE A 35 -42.39 31.21 -8.72
CA ILE A 35 -42.86 30.46 -9.89
C ILE A 35 -41.89 29.33 -10.28
N SER A 36 -40.61 29.43 -9.91
CA SER A 36 -39.55 28.49 -10.35
C SER A 36 -39.87 26.98 -10.19
N PRO A 37 -40.51 26.50 -9.11
CA PRO A 37 -40.78 25.07 -8.95
C PRO A 37 -41.84 24.54 -9.93
N TYR A 38 -42.69 25.43 -10.45
CA TYR A 38 -43.88 25.09 -11.24
C TYR A 38 -43.68 25.25 -12.75
N LEU A 39 -42.49 25.67 -13.20
CA LEU A 39 -42.22 25.83 -14.63
C LEU A 39 -42.33 24.47 -15.36
N PRO A 40 -42.86 24.48 -16.59
CA PRO A 40 -42.77 23.33 -17.48
C PRO A 40 -41.30 22.90 -17.68
N ARG A 41 -41.01 21.60 -17.55
CA ARG A 41 -39.67 21.01 -17.78
C ARG A 41 -39.66 20.03 -18.96
N GLY A 42 -40.76 19.97 -19.70
CA GLY A 42 -41.06 19.00 -20.77
C GLY A 42 -42.06 19.63 -21.71
N ASP A 43 -43.11 18.93 -22.15
CA ASP A 43 -44.14 19.54 -23.01
C ASP A 43 -45.14 20.43 -22.21
N PRO A 44 -45.17 21.77 -22.40
CA PRO A 44 -44.45 22.58 -23.40
C PRO A 44 -43.11 23.11 -22.89
N VAL A 45 -42.06 23.08 -23.72
CA VAL A 45 -40.75 23.66 -23.36
C VAL A 45 -40.79 25.15 -23.66
N LEU A 46 -40.41 25.98 -22.69
CA LEU A 46 -40.38 27.44 -22.86
C LEU A 46 -39.08 27.88 -23.55
N LYS A 47 -38.99 29.16 -23.95
CA LYS A 47 -37.73 29.70 -24.48
C LYS A 47 -36.61 29.62 -23.43
N PRO A 48 -35.38 29.25 -23.83
CA PRO A 48 -34.22 29.15 -22.93
C PRO A 48 -33.99 30.38 -22.04
N LEU A 49 -34.21 31.58 -22.61
CA LEU A 49 -34.08 32.86 -21.92
C LEU A 49 -34.91 32.94 -20.63
N ILE A 50 -36.06 32.27 -20.56
CA ILE A 50 -36.96 32.29 -19.40
C ILE A 50 -36.33 31.53 -18.24
N TYR A 51 -35.77 30.36 -18.51
CA TYR A 51 -35.05 29.57 -17.51
C TYR A 51 -33.78 30.30 -17.08
N GLU A 52 -33.02 30.86 -18.02
CA GLU A 52 -31.82 31.65 -17.75
C GLU A 52 -32.11 32.85 -16.83
N MET A 53 -33.19 33.59 -17.08
CA MET A 53 -33.60 34.72 -16.24
C MET A 53 -33.87 34.31 -14.79
N ILE A 54 -34.53 33.17 -14.57
CA ILE A 54 -34.80 32.66 -13.22
C ILE A 54 -33.49 32.25 -12.55
N LEU A 55 -32.63 31.50 -13.26
CA LEU A 55 -31.31 31.10 -12.76
C LEU A 55 -30.45 32.31 -12.37
N HIS A 56 -30.48 33.39 -13.15
CA HIS A 56 -29.79 34.64 -12.82
C HIS A 56 -30.34 35.31 -11.55
N GLU A 57 -31.67 35.34 -11.33
CA GLU A 57 -32.24 35.89 -10.09
C GLU A 57 -31.82 35.09 -8.86
N PHE A 58 -31.75 33.75 -8.97
CA PHE A 58 -31.22 32.90 -7.91
C PHE A 58 -29.72 33.14 -7.68
N LEU A 59 -28.92 33.29 -8.73
CA LEU A 59 -27.48 33.59 -8.60
C LEU A 59 -27.19 34.88 -7.82
N GLU A 60 -28.02 35.92 -7.93
CA GLU A 60 -27.78 37.17 -7.20
C GLU A 60 -28.15 37.11 -5.71
N THR A 61 -28.98 36.14 -5.29
CA THR A 61 -29.65 36.20 -3.98
C THR A 61 -29.68 34.90 -3.18
N ASP A 62 -29.50 33.73 -3.81
CA ASP A 62 -29.57 32.41 -3.18
C ASP A 62 -28.82 31.34 -4.00
N TYR A 63 -27.55 31.10 -3.65
CA TYR A 63 -26.70 30.12 -4.31
C TYR A 63 -27.14 28.65 -4.10
N GLU A 64 -27.76 28.33 -2.95
CA GLU A 64 -28.27 26.98 -2.67
C GLU A 64 -29.53 26.70 -3.50
N GLY A 65 -30.43 27.68 -3.59
CA GLY A 65 -31.58 27.63 -4.49
C GLY A 65 -31.16 27.51 -5.95
N PHE A 66 -30.11 28.22 -6.38
CA PHE A 66 -29.53 28.03 -7.72
C PHE A 66 -29.03 26.60 -7.92
N ALA A 67 -28.26 26.06 -6.97
CA ALA A 67 -27.70 24.71 -7.06
C ALA A 67 -28.77 23.62 -7.18
N THR A 68 -29.84 23.74 -6.40
CA THR A 68 -30.97 22.80 -6.48
C THR A 68 -31.66 22.83 -7.84
N LEU A 69 -31.86 24.02 -8.43
CA LEU A 69 -32.45 24.15 -9.76
C LEU A 69 -31.57 23.51 -10.84
N ILE A 70 -30.24 23.70 -10.81
CA ILE A 70 -29.31 23.08 -11.77
C ILE A 70 -29.34 21.54 -11.71
N ARG A 71 -29.55 20.95 -10.54
CA ARG A 71 -29.69 19.49 -10.40
C ARG A 71 -31.04 18.97 -10.88
N GLU A 72 -32.09 19.77 -10.73
CA GLU A 72 -33.45 19.39 -11.09
C GLU A 72 -33.80 19.64 -12.55
N TRP A 73 -33.20 20.65 -13.17
CA TRP A 73 -33.53 21.09 -14.52
C TRP A 73 -32.67 20.35 -15.55
N PRO A 74 -33.30 19.73 -16.57
CA PRO A 74 -32.58 19.22 -17.73
C PRO A 74 -31.72 20.31 -18.38
N GLY A 75 -30.47 19.97 -18.72
CA GLY A 75 -29.49 20.93 -19.27
C GLY A 75 -29.80 21.44 -20.68
N ASP A 76 -30.85 20.92 -21.34
CA ASP A 76 -31.38 21.39 -22.62
C ASP A 76 -32.40 22.55 -22.47
N LEU A 77 -32.82 22.87 -21.24
CA LEU A 77 -33.76 23.96 -20.98
C LEU A 77 -33.12 25.36 -21.06
N TYR A 78 -31.79 25.47 -20.97
CA TYR A 78 -31.08 26.75 -20.94
C TYR A 78 -29.75 26.66 -21.70
N ASN A 79 -29.19 27.80 -22.09
CA ASN A 79 -27.85 27.84 -22.66
C ASN A 79 -26.78 27.70 -21.57
N ASN A 80 -26.20 26.50 -21.46
CA ASN A 80 -25.19 26.18 -20.46
C ASN A 80 -23.99 27.16 -20.48
N SER A 81 -23.53 27.58 -21.67
CA SER A 81 -22.40 28.51 -21.80
C SER A 81 -22.67 29.88 -21.15
N VAL A 82 -23.92 30.36 -21.23
CA VAL A 82 -24.33 31.63 -20.61
C VAL A 82 -24.31 31.49 -19.09
N ILE A 83 -24.86 30.40 -18.56
CA ILE A 83 -24.90 30.14 -17.11
C ILE A 83 -23.50 29.91 -16.55
N VAL A 84 -22.64 29.15 -17.25
CA VAL A 84 -21.23 28.95 -16.86
C VAL A 84 -20.49 30.29 -16.76
N GLN A 85 -20.69 31.19 -17.72
CA GLN A 85 -20.07 32.52 -17.68
C GLN A 85 -20.58 33.33 -16.48
N ALA A 86 -21.89 33.30 -16.23
CA ALA A 86 -22.50 33.98 -15.09
C ALA A 86 -21.97 33.49 -13.73
N VAL A 87 -21.83 32.18 -13.56
CA VAL A 87 -21.25 31.57 -12.35
C VAL A 87 -19.78 31.96 -12.20
N ARG A 88 -18.99 31.91 -13.29
CA ARG A 88 -17.58 32.35 -13.28
C ARG A 88 -17.44 33.82 -12.86
N ASP A 89 -18.33 34.70 -13.31
CA ASP A 89 -18.29 36.11 -12.95
C ASP A 89 -18.64 36.35 -11.47
N HIS A 90 -19.49 35.51 -10.87
CA HIS A 90 -19.73 35.52 -9.42
C HIS A 90 -18.55 34.95 -8.63
N LEU A 91 -17.92 33.88 -9.12
CA LEU A 91 -16.71 33.32 -8.52
C LEU A 91 -15.50 34.28 -8.57
N LYS A 92 -15.47 35.27 -9.49
CA LYS A 92 -14.46 36.33 -9.43
C LYS A 92 -14.60 37.22 -8.18
N LYS A 93 -15.83 37.39 -7.69
CA LYS A 93 -16.13 38.18 -6.48
C LYS A 93 -15.97 37.33 -5.21
N ASP A 94 -16.36 36.05 -5.28
CA ASP A 94 -16.29 35.10 -4.18
C ASP A 94 -15.67 33.76 -4.65
N SER A 95 -14.33 33.73 -4.69
CA SER A 95 -13.57 32.67 -5.35
C SER A 95 -13.53 31.33 -4.62
N GLN A 96 -13.92 31.31 -3.34
CA GLN A 96 -13.90 30.11 -2.50
C GLN A 96 -15.30 29.60 -2.16
N ASN A 97 -16.33 30.11 -2.83
CA ASN A 97 -17.69 29.68 -2.60
C ASN A 97 -17.90 28.22 -3.05
N ARG A 98 -17.97 27.31 -2.07
CA ARG A 98 -18.03 25.86 -2.33
C ARG A 98 -19.28 25.47 -3.12
N THR A 99 -20.43 26.10 -2.84
CA THR A 99 -21.70 25.82 -3.52
C THR A 99 -21.61 26.20 -4.99
N LEU A 100 -21.11 27.40 -5.31
CA LEU A 100 -20.92 27.83 -6.70
C LEU A 100 -19.90 26.99 -7.44
N LEU A 101 -18.77 26.64 -6.81
CA LEU A 101 -17.78 25.73 -7.40
C LEU A 101 -18.40 24.36 -7.71
N GLN A 102 -19.16 23.79 -6.78
CA GLN A 102 -19.81 22.49 -7.00
C GLN A 102 -20.79 22.56 -8.18
N THR A 103 -21.65 23.59 -8.22
CA THR A 103 -22.59 23.76 -9.34
C THR A 103 -21.87 23.96 -10.68
N LEU A 104 -20.76 24.69 -10.69
CA LEU A 104 -19.95 24.87 -11.91
C LEU A 104 -19.36 23.54 -12.39
N ALA A 105 -18.91 22.68 -11.48
CA ALA A 105 -18.43 21.35 -11.83
C ALA A 105 -19.53 20.45 -12.39
N GLU A 106 -20.74 20.51 -11.82
CA GLU A 106 -21.95 19.83 -12.33
C GLU A 106 -22.27 20.33 -13.77
N LEU A 107 -22.24 21.64 -14.00
CA LEU A 107 -22.45 22.23 -15.33
C LEU A 107 -21.40 21.79 -16.36
N TYR A 108 -20.12 21.70 -15.99
CA TYR A 108 -19.08 21.18 -16.88
C TYR A 108 -19.24 19.68 -17.15
N THR A 109 -19.73 18.91 -16.18
CA THR A 109 -19.99 17.48 -16.40
C THR A 109 -21.13 17.27 -17.40
N TYR A 110 -22.16 18.12 -17.38
CA TYR A 110 -23.21 18.13 -18.40
C TYR A 110 -22.67 18.50 -19.79
N ASP A 111 -21.77 19.48 -19.88
CA ASP A 111 -21.13 19.90 -21.13
C ASP A 111 -20.08 18.91 -21.67
N LYS A 112 -19.89 17.77 -20.98
CA LYS A 112 -18.81 16.79 -21.24
C LYS A 112 -17.41 17.40 -21.15
N ASN A 113 -17.27 18.56 -20.51
CA ASN A 113 -15.99 19.22 -20.27
C ASN A 113 -15.38 18.71 -18.96
N TYR A 114 -15.04 17.42 -18.96
CA TYR A 114 -14.64 16.72 -17.75
C TYR A 114 -13.30 17.19 -17.17
N GLY A 115 -12.42 17.77 -18.00
CA GLY A 115 -11.13 18.33 -17.56
C GLY A 115 -11.34 19.46 -16.56
N ASN A 116 -12.15 20.46 -16.94
CA ASN A 116 -12.47 21.60 -16.06
C ASN A 116 -13.28 21.16 -14.82
N ALA A 117 -14.19 20.19 -14.97
CA ALA A 117 -14.92 19.61 -13.84
C ALA A 117 -13.97 18.95 -12.84
N LEU A 118 -12.96 18.22 -13.32
CA LEU A 118 -11.96 17.56 -12.49
C LEU A 118 -11.13 18.55 -11.69
N GLU A 119 -10.72 19.68 -12.29
CA GLU A 119 -9.96 20.70 -11.56
C GLU A 119 -10.73 21.23 -10.35
N ILE A 120 -12.03 21.50 -10.54
CA ILE A 120 -12.89 21.99 -9.46
C ILE A 120 -13.14 20.90 -8.42
N TYR A 121 -13.33 19.65 -8.84
CA TYR A 121 -13.51 18.57 -7.87
C TYR A 121 -12.24 18.30 -7.06
N LEU A 122 -11.06 18.48 -7.63
CA LEU A 122 -9.79 18.41 -6.90
C LEU A 122 -9.67 19.54 -5.87
N THR A 123 -10.01 20.79 -6.23
CA THR A 123 -9.98 21.91 -5.26
C THR A 123 -11.00 21.73 -4.14
N LEU A 124 -12.19 21.20 -4.46
CA LEU A 124 -13.23 20.92 -3.47
C LEU A 124 -12.97 19.66 -2.64
N ARG A 125 -11.95 18.85 -2.97
CA ARG A 125 -11.68 17.54 -2.35
C ARG A 125 -12.92 16.64 -2.40
N HIS A 126 -13.57 16.59 -3.56
CA HIS A 126 -14.82 15.84 -3.73
C HIS A 126 -14.57 14.33 -3.79
N LYS A 127 -15.41 13.54 -3.12
CA LYS A 127 -15.27 12.07 -3.06
C LYS A 127 -15.34 11.37 -4.43
N ASP A 128 -16.07 11.97 -5.37
CA ASP A 128 -16.32 11.36 -6.68
C ASP A 128 -15.23 11.69 -7.72
N VAL A 129 -14.16 12.41 -7.34
CA VAL A 129 -13.00 12.70 -8.19
C VAL A 129 -12.50 11.41 -8.86
N PHE A 130 -12.25 10.36 -8.06
CA PHE A 130 -11.74 9.10 -8.57
C PHE A 130 -12.70 8.40 -9.55
N GLN A 131 -14.00 8.46 -9.29
CA GLN A 131 -15.01 7.88 -10.18
C GLN A 131 -15.08 8.63 -11.51
N LEU A 132 -14.99 9.96 -11.49
CA LEU A 132 -14.97 10.79 -12.69
C LEU A 132 -13.78 10.44 -13.58
N ILE A 133 -12.60 10.30 -12.98
CA ILE A 133 -11.35 9.96 -13.67
C ILE A 133 -11.49 8.63 -14.39
N HIS A 134 -11.96 7.61 -13.68
CA HIS A 134 -12.08 6.25 -14.21
C HIS A 134 -13.14 6.18 -15.32
N LYS A 135 -14.32 6.77 -15.08
CA LYS A 135 -15.46 6.74 -16.02
C LYS A 135 -15.16 7.47 -17.34
N HIS A 136 -14.39 8.55 -17.31
CA HIS A 136 -14.11 9.38 -18.48
C HIS A 136 -12.66 9.31 -18.97
N ASN A 137 -11.86 8.39 -18.42
CA ASN A 137 -10.48 8.14 -18.83
C ASN A 137 -9.57 9.39 -18.79
N LEU A 138 -9.67 10.20 -17.72
CA LEU A 138 -9.04 11.52 -17.61
C LEU A 138 -7.57 11.48 -17.15
N PHE A 139 -6.87 10.36 -17.36
CA PHE A 139 -5.51 10.15 -16.87
C PHE A 139 -4.48 11.12 -17.47
N SER A 140 -4.74 11.65 -18.67
CA SER A 140 -3.91 12.70 -19.27
C SER A 140 -3.93 14.00 -18.47
N SER A 141 -5.08 14.36 -17.90
CA SER A 141 -5.31 15.60 -17.14
C SER A 141 -4.82 15.53 -15.68
N ILE A 142 -4.33 14.37 -15.25
CA ILE A 142 -3.90 14.11 -13.87
C ILE A 142 -2.38 13.97 -13.78
N LYS A 143 -1.68 13.82 -14.92
CA LYS A 143 -0.24 13.54 -14.93
C LYS A 143 0.57 14.56 -14.13
N ASP A 144 0.16 15.82 -14.17
CA ASP A 144 0.73 16.97 -13.47
C ASP A 144 0.10 17.25 -12.09
N LYS A 145 -0.91 16.45 -11.69
CA LYS A 145 -1.72 16.64 -10.48
C LYS A 145 -1.71 15.40 -9.57
N ILE A 146 -0.76 14.50 -9.77
CA ILE A 146 -0.62 13.25 -9.00
C ILE A 146 -0.44 13.56 -7.51
N VAL A 147 0.41 14.53 -7.18
CA VAL A 147 0.66 14.96 -5.78
C VAL A 147 -0.64 15.39 -5.11
N LEU A 148 -1.43 16.24 -5.78
CA LEU A 148 -2.72 16.73 -5.26
C LEU A 148 -3.72 15.58 -5.03
N LEU A 149 -3.72 14.59 -5.92
CA LEU A 149 -4.59 13.42 -5.81
C LEU A 149 -4.19 12.55 -4.61
N MET A 150 -2.89 12.35 -4.40
CA MET A 150 -2.35 11.59 -3.28
C MET A 150 -2.51 12.31 -1.93
N ASP A 151 -2.39 13.64 -1.90
CA ASP A 151 -2.67 14.46 -0.71
C ASP A 151 -4.15 14.41 -0.30
N PHE A 152 -5.04 14.10 -1.24
CA PHE A 152 -6.46 13.93 -0.97
C PHE A 152 -6.76 12.54 -0.38
N ASP A 153 -6.33 11.47 -1.06
CA ASP A 153 -6.51 10.08 -0.61
C ASP A 153 -5.39 9.23 -1.22
N SER A 154 -4.31 9.04 -0.45
CA SER A 154 -3.11 8.32 -0.90
C SER A 154 -3.41 6.86 -1.25
N GLU A 155 -4.25 6.19 -0.46
CA GLU A 155 -4.61 4.79 -0.65
C GLU A 155 -5.30 4.59 -2.00
N LYS A 156 -6.39 5.33 -2.26
CA LYS A 156 -7.15 5.22 -3.52
C LYS A 156 -6.38 5.77 -4.71
N ALA A 157 -5.60 6.83 -4.53
CA ALA A 157 -4.79 7.39 -5.60
C ALA A 157 -3.74 6.38 -6.08
N VAL A 158 -3.04 5.73 -5.15
CA VAL A 158 -2.04 4.71 -5.52
C VAL A 158 -2.71 3.50 -6.16
N ASP A 159 -3.82 3.00 -5.60
CA ASP A 159 -4.52 1.87 -6.22
C ASP A 159 -4.98 2.19 -7.65
N MET A 160 -5.51 3.39 -7.88
CA MET A 160 -5.88 3.85 -9.22
C MET A 160 -4.68 3.93 -10.17
N LEU A 161 -3.55 4.47 -9.72
CA LEU A 161 -2.35 4.60 -10.55
C LEU A 161 -1.80 3.23 -10.92
N LEU A 162 -1.78 2.29 -9.97
CA LEU A 162 -1.34 0.91 -10.18
C LEU A 162 -2.32 0.09 -11.03
N ASP A 163 -3.62 0.39 -10.99
CA ASP A 163 -4.62 -0.27 -11.86
C ASP A 163 -4.55 0.23 -13.32
N ASN A 164 -3.91 1.39 -13.57
CA ASN A 164 -3.87 2.06 -14.87
C ASN A 164 -2.42 2.33 -15.34
N GLU A 165 -1.53 1.36 -15.10
CA GLU A 165 -0.12 1.41 -15.53
C GLU A 165 0.05 1.60 -17.04
N ASP A 166 -0.93 1.17 -17.84
CA ASP A 166 -0.97 1.35 -19.29
C ASP A 166 -1.11 2.82 -19.71
N LYS A 167 -1.67 3.66 -18.83
CA LYS A 167 -1.97 5.07 -19.12
C LYS A 167 -0.94 6.02 -18.51
N ILE A 168 -0.45 5.68 -17.32
CA ILE A 168 0.56 6.45 -16.57
C ILE A 168 1.69 5.51 -16.19
N SER A 169 2.86 5.72 -16.78
CA SER A 169 4.02 4.89 -16.50
C SER A 169 4.54 5.13 -15.08
N ILE A 170 5.04 4.07 -14.45
CA ILE A 170 5.65 4.11 -13.11
C ILE A 170 6.74 5.19 -13.05
N LYS A 171 7.55 5.31 -14.09
CA LYS A 171 8.59 6.33 -14.18
C LYS A 171 8.04 7.75 -14.06
N LYS A 172 6.95 8.04 -14.76
CA LYS A 172 6.31 9.36 -14.70
C LYS A 172 5.76 9.64 -13.30
N VAL A 173 5.13 8.65 -12.66
CA VAL A 173 4.64 8.80 -11.27
C VAL A 173 5.79 9.10 -10.32
N VAL A 174 6.90 8.37 -10.42
CA VAL A 174 8.06 8.56 -9.54
C VAL A 174 8.73 9.92 -9.73
N GLU A 175 8.83 10.40 -10.98
CA GLU A 175 9.34 11.76 -11.30
C GLU A 175 8.46 12.86 -10.68
N GLU A 176 7.14 12.75 -10.80
CA GLU A 176 6.21 13.75 -10.23
C GLU A 176 6.18 13.74 -8.70
N LEU A 177 6.57 12.62 -8.07
CA LEU A 177 6.66 12.46 -6.62
C LEU A 177 8.07 12.76 -6.06
N GLU A 178 9.00 13.26 -6.87
CA GLU A 178 10.38 13.49 -6.44
C GLU A 178 10.50 14.52 -5.30
N ASP A 179 9.67 15.56 -5.32
CA ASP A 179 9.64 16.59 -4.27
C ASP A 179 8.93 16.15 -2.98
N ARG A 180 8.28 14.98 -2.99
CA ARG A 180 7.45 14.47 -1.90
C ARG A 180 7.84 13.02 -1.58
N PRO A 181 8.99 12.81 -0.93
CA PRO A 181 9.54 11.49 -0.65
C PRO A 181 8.60 10.62 0.21
N GLU A 182 7.76 11.20 1.07
CA GLU A 182 6.77 10.44 1.85
C GLU A 182 5.75 9.74 0.95
N LEU A 183 5.24 10.46 -0.06
CA LEU A 183 4.26 9.93 -1.01
C LEU A 183 4.90 8.94 -1.98
N GLN A 184 6.14 9.22 -2.39
CA GLN A 184 6.91 8.32 -3.23
C GLN A 184 7.12 6.96 -2.54
N HIS A 185 7.40 6.95 -1.23
CA HIS A 185 7.50 5.73 -0.44
C HIS A 185 6.20 4.91 -0.49
N VAL A 186 5.04 5.55 -0.23
CA VAL A 186 3.74 4.86 -0.20
C VAL A 186 3.43 4.22 -1.55
N TYR A 187 3.67 4.95 -2.64
CA TYR A 187 3.47 4.45 -3.99
C TYR A 187 4.36 3.23 -4.29
N LEU A 188 5.66 3.34 -4.03
CA LEU A 188 6.62 2.28 -4.31
C LEU A 188 6.44 1.05 -3.38
N HIS A 189 6.05 1.25 -2.13
CA HIS A 189 5.72 0.17 -1.20
C HIS A 189 4.52 -0.65 -1.70
N LYS A 190 3.44 0.02 -2.12
CA LYS A 190 2.28 -0.67 -2.71
C LYS A 190 2.62 -1.32 -4.04
N LEU A 191 3.43 -0.68 -4.88
CA LEU A 191 3.93 -1.27 -6.12
C LEU A 191 4.66 -2.59 -5.83
N PHE A 192 5.58 -2.60 -4.87
CA PHE A 192 6.33 -3.80 -4.47
C PHE A 192 5.42 -4.92 -3.97
N LYS A 193 4.43 -4.61 -3.13
CA LYS A 193 3.44 -5.58 -2.65
C LYS A 193 2.62 -6.21 -3.77
N ARG A 194 2.32 -5.47 -4.84
CA ARG A 194 1.60 -6.00 -6.01
C ARG A 194 2.53 -6.79 -6.93
N ASP A 195 3.72 -6.27 -7.19
CA ASP A 195 4.71 -6.90 -8.06
C ASP A 195 6.13 -6.52 -7.64
N HIS A 196 6.85 -7.52 -7.12
CA HIS A 196 8.23 -7.42 -6.64
C HIS A 196 9.24 -7.03 -7.74
N HIS A 197 8.91 -7.22 -9.02
CA HIS A 197 9.84 -7.00 -10.14
C HIS A 197 9.64 -5.65 -10.85
N LYS A 198 8.45 -5.06 -10.81
CA LYS A 198 8.19 -3.79 -11.53
C LYS A 198 8.94 -2.59 -10.94
N GLY A 199 9.26 -2.64 -9.65
CA GLY A 199 9.98 -1.59 -8.92
C GLY A 199 11.51 -1.68 -8.98
N GLN A 200 12.10 -2.63 -9.71
CA GLN A 200 13.54 -2.95 -9.61
C GLN A 200 14.48 -1.75 -9.74
N CYS A 201 14.24 -0.87 -10.73
CA CYS A 201 15.05 0.32 -10.96
C CYS A 201 14.99 1.33 -9.81
N TYR A 202 13.97 1.24 -8.95
CA TYR A 202 13.74 2.13 -7.83
C TYR A 202 14.07 1.49 -6.49
N HIS A 203 14.47 0.21 -6.44
CA HIS A 203 14.80 -0.47 -5.18
C HIS A 203 15.88 0.25 -4.39
N GLU A 204 16.89 0.81 -5.06
CA GLU A 204 17.91 1.63 -4.41
C GLU A 204 17.30 2.83 -3.66
N LYS A 205 16.47 3.62 -4.35
CA LYS A 205 15.77 4.77 -3.77
C LYS A 205 14.76 4.32 -2.70
N GLN A 206 14.15 3.16 -2.88
CA GLN A 206 13.18 2.62 -1.94
C GLN A 206 13.82 2.26 -0.60
N ILE A 207 15.07 1.81 -0.58
CA ILE A 207 15.80 1.51 0.66
C ILE A 207 16.02 2.77 1.48
N SER A 208 16.44 3.88 0.84
CA SER A 208 16.61 5.15 1.55
C SER A 208 15.28 5.69 2.06
N LEU A 209 14.20 5.51 1.31
CA LEU A 209 12.85 5.88 1.72
C LEU A 209 12.34 5.03 2.89
N TYR A 210 12.49 3.70 2.87
CA TYR A 210 12.14 2.83 4.01
C TYR A 210 12.93 3.20 5.26
N ALA A 211 14.23 3.47 5.10
CA ALA A 211 15.09 3.87 6.20
C ALA A 211 14.63 5.16 6.90
N GLU A 212 13.87 6.02 6.21
CA GLU A 212 13.40 7.32 6.72
C GLU A 212 11.96 7.32 7.19
N TYR A 213 11.06 6.67 6.44
CA TYR A 213 9.63 6.76 6.66
C TYR A 213 9.03 5.48 7.26
N ASP A 214 9.65 4.31 7.08
CA ASP A 214 9.04 3.03 7.43
C ASP A 214 10.06 1.91 7.67
N ARG A 215 10.80 2.05 8.78
CA ARG A 215 11.77 1.06 9.24
C ARG A 215 11.23 -0.39 9.34
N PRO A 216 10.06 -0.68 9.95
CA PRO A 216 9.65 -2.06 10.17
C PRO A 216 9.43 -2.85 8.87
N ASN A 217 9.13 -2.16 7.77
CA ASN A 217 8.96 -2.79 6.46
C ASN A 217 10.26 -2.95 5.66
N LEU A 218 11.40 -2.43 6.16
CA LEU A 218 12.70 -2.58 5.51
C LEU A 218 13.19 -4.05 5.51
N LEU A 219 13.12 -4.74 6.66
CA LEU A 219 13.51 -6.16 6.74
C LEU A 219 12.70 -7.08 5.81
N PRO A 220 11.34 -7.03 5.82
CA PRO A 220 10.52 -7.77 4.85
C PRO A 220 10.90 -7.45 3.41
N PHE A 221 11.07 -6.16 3.08
CA PHE A 221 11.47 -5.75 1.74
C PHE A 221 12.82 -6.35 1.32
N LEU A 222 13.82 -6.34 2.20
CA LEU A 222 15.14 -6.94 1.92
C LEU A 222 15.07 -8.45 1.74
N ARG A 223 14.17 -9.14 2.47
CA ARG A 223 13.96 -10.59 2.35
C ARG A 223 13.30 -10.97 1.03
N ASP A 224 12.26 -10.24 0.64
CA ASP A 224 11.45 -10.54 -0.53
C ASP A 224 12.10 -10.02 -1.84
N SER A 225 12.98 -9.01 -1.73
CA SER A 225 13.67 -8.44 -2.88
C SER A 225 14.77 -9.34 -3.42
N THR A 226 14.62 -9.73 -4.70
CA THR A 226 15.62 -10.49 -5.46
C THR A 226 16.73 -9.62 -6.06
N HIS A 227 16.41 -8.38 -6.42
CA HIS A 227 17.31 -7.46 -7.15
C HIS A 227 17.76 -6.26 -6.30
N CYS A 228 17.85 -6.44 -4.99
CA CYS A 228 18.25 -5.35 -4.09
C CYS A 228 19.77 -5.12 -4.14
N PRO A 229 20.26 -3.88 -4.32
CA PRO A 229 21.68 -3.57 -4.19
C PRO A 229 22.12 -3.67 -2.73
N LEU A 230 22.63 -4.85 -2.34
CA LEU A 230 22.98 -5.17 -0.94
C LEU A 230 24.06 -4.25 -0.37
N GLU A 231 25.03 -3.82 -1.17
CA GLU A 231 26.12 -2.93 -0.74
C GLU A 231 25.61 -1.56 -0.29
N LYS A 232 24.79 -0.90 -1.12
CA LYS A 232 24.19 0.40 -0.77
C LYS A 232 23.21 0.27 0.40
N ALA A 233 22.48 -0.84 0.46
CA ALA A 233 21.60 -1.13 1.60
C ALA A 233 22.40 -1.21 2.90
N LEU A 234 23.56 -1.88 2.86
CA LEU A 234 24.46 -2.04 3.99
C LEU A 234 25.00 -0.68 4.44
N GLU A 235 25.46 0.16 3.51
CA GLU A 235 25.96 1.51 3.82
C GLU A 235 24.90 2.37 4.53
N ILE A 236 23.67 2.39 4.02
CA ILE A 236 22.55 3.15 4.62
C ILE A 236 22.21 2.60 6.03
N CYS A 237 22.16 1.27 6.18
CA CYS A 237 21.86 0.65 7.46
C CYS A 237 22.96 0.91 8.50
N GLN A 238 24.24 0.87 8.09
CA GLN A 238 25.37 1.18 8.95
C GLN A 238 25.37 2.65 9.38
N GLN A 239 25.12 3.59 8.46
CA GLN A 239 25.07 5.02 8.79
C GLN A 239 23.96 5.35 9.80
N ARG A 240 22.84 4.62 9.77
CA ARG A 240 21.68 4.83 10.65
C ARG A 240 21.64 3.88 11.85
N ASN A 241 22.66 3.05 12.07
CA ASN A 241 22.76 2.06 13.15
C ASN A 241 21.59 1.06 13.17
N PHE A 242 21.18 0.55 12.01
CA PHE A 242 20.14 -0.47 11.87
C PHE A 242 20.74 -1.87 12.00
N VAL A 243 20.91 -2.31 13.24
CA VAL A 243 21.70 -3.50 13.57
C VAL A 243 21.09 -4.79 13.01
N GLU A 244 19.79 -5.02 13.17
CA GLU A 244 19.13 -6.26 12.71
C GLU A 244 19.14 -6.37 11.18
N GLU A 245 18.89 -5.26 10.49
CA GLU A 245 18.96 -5.13 9.03
C GLU A 245 20.38 -5.37 8.51
N THR A 246 21.38 -4.80 9.18
CA THR A 246 22.79 -4.94 8.82
C THR A 246 23.28 -6.37 8.99
N VAL A 247 22.90 -7.05 10.07
CA VAL A 247 23.19 -8.47 10.30
C VAL A 247 22.59 -9.34 9.20
N TYR A 248 21.33 -9.09 8.83
CA TYR A 248 20.67 -9.81 7.74
C TYR A 248 21.40 -9.61 6.39
N LEU A 249 21.78 -8.37 6.07
CA LEU A 249 22.51 -8.05 4.84
C LEU A 249 23.90 -8.70 4.80
N LEU A 250 24.65 -8.61 5.90
CA LEU A 250 25.98 -9.22 6.01
C LEU A 250 25.92 -10.75 5.86
N SER A 251 24.91 -11.38 6.45
CA SER A 251 24.66 -12.82 6.29
C SER A 251 24.43 -13.19 4.82
N ARG A 252 23.58 -12.43 4.12
CA ARG A 252 23.29 -12.68 2.70
C ARG A 252 24.48 -12.41 1.78
N MET A 253 25.39 -11.53 2.18
CA MET A 253 26.65 -11.26 1.47
C MET A 253 27.75 -12.29 1.76
N GLY A 254 27.52 -13.24 2.69
CA GLY A 254 28.53 -14.22 3.11
C GLY A 254 29.53 -13.69 4.13
N ASN A 255 29.34 -12.48 4.66
CA ASN A 255 30.19 -11.87 5.68
C ASN A 255 29.72 -12.25 7.09
N SER A 256 29.54 -13.55 7.33
CA SER A 256 28.93 -14.09 8.56
C SER A 256 29.73 -13.76 9.82
N ARG A 257 31.06 -13.64 9.73
CA ARG A 257 31.93 -13.25 10.85
C ARG A 257 31.66 -11.84 11.35
N SER A 258 31.54 -10.89 10.43
CA SER A 258 31.22 -9.50 10.75
C SER A 258 29.80 -9.38 11.29
N ALA A 259 28.86 -10.15 10.73
CA ALA A 259 27.48 -10.21 11.23
C ALA A 259 27.44 -10.71 12.68
N LEU A 260 28.13 -11.81 12.98
CA LEU A 260 28.21 -12.37 14.32
C LEU A 260 28.81 -11.37 15.31
N LYS A 261 29.91 -10.72 14.94
CA LYS A 261 30.55 -9.69 15.76
C LYS A 261 29.59 -8.56 16.11
N MET A 262 28.80 -8.10 15.14
CA MET A 262 27.78 -7.06 15.33
C MET A 262 26.66 -7.49 16.28
N ILE A 263 26.16 -8.73 16.18
CA ILE A 263 25.18 -9.28 17.14
C ILE A 263 25.79 -9.29 18.56
N MET A 264 27.03 -9.73 18.69
CA MET A 264 27.70 -9.87 19.98
C MET A 264 28.04 -8.52 20.65
N GLU A 265 28.49 -7.54 19.87
CA GLU A 265 28.95 -6.23 20.35
C GLU A 265 27.85 -5.19 20.48
N GLU A 266 26.83 -5.19 19.61
CA GLU A 266 25.81 -4.13 19.60
C GLU A 266 24.45 -4.59 20.13
N LEU A 267 23.99 -5.78 19.75
CA LEU A 267 22.70 -6.31 20.26
C LEU A 267 22.85 -6.90 21.67
N HIS A 268 24.03 -7.42 22.00
CA HIS A 268 24.28 -8.22 23.22
C HIS A 268 23.26 -9.35 23.44
N ASP A 269 22.63 -9.81 22.36
CA ASP A 269 21.58 -10.81 22.37
C ASP A 269 22.21 -12.19 22.15
N VAL A 270 22.36 -12.91 23.25
CA VAL A 270 23.01 -14.23 23.30
C VAL A 270 22.23 -15.26 22.49
N ASP A 271 20.90 -15.25 22.61
CA ASP A 271 20.05 -16.24 21.96
C ASP A 271 20.05 -16.03 20.45
N LYS A 272 19.93 -14.78 19.97
CA LYS A 272 20.05 -14.47 18.54
C LYS A 272 21.42 -14.83 17.96
N ALA A 273 22.51 -14.58 18.69
CA ALA A 273 23.85 -14.95 18.24
C ALA A 273 23.99 -16.47 18.05
N ILE A 274 23.36 -17.24 18.94
CA ILE A 274 23.36 -18.70 18.87
C ILE A 274 22.46 -19.21 17.75
N GLU A 275 21.26 -18.64 17.57
CA GLU A 275 20.39 -18.97 16.44
C GLU A 275 21.08 -18.68 15.11
N PHE A 276 21.76 -17.54 15.00
CA PHE A 276 22.54 -17.19 13.82
C PHE A 276 23.65 -18.21 13.54
N ALA A 277 24.44 -18.59 14.55
CA ALA A 277 25.48 -19.60 14.39
C ALA A 277 24.94 -20.99 14.02
N LYS A 278 23.74 -21.35 14.51
CA LYS A 278 23.04 -22.58 14.12
C LYS A 278 22.56 -22.56 12.68
N GLU A 279 22.01 -21.44 12.22
CA GLU A 279 21.51 -21.29 10.84
C GLU A 279 22.65 -21.37 9.81
N GLN A 280 23.83 -20.84 10.14
CA GLN A 280 25.00 -20.87 9.26
C GLN A 280 25.75 -22.22 9.25
N ASP A 281 25.59 -23.04 10.31
CA ASP A 281 26.26 -24.35 10.50
C ASP A 281 27.78 -24.33 10.23
N ASP A 282 28.44 -23.23 10.57
CA ASP A 282 29.88 -23.00 10.35
C ASP A 282 30.68 -23.15 11.65
N GLY A 283 31.62 -24.10 11.66
CA GLY A 283 32.49 -24.38 12.79
C GLY A 283 33.40 -23.22 13.19
N GLU A 284 33.86 -22.40 12.25
CA GLU A 284 34.73 -21.24 12.56
C GLU A 284 33.95 -20.15 13.31
N LEU A 285 32.68 -19.92 12.95
CA LEU A 285 31.80 -18.97 13.65
C LEU A 285 31.53 -19.41 15.08
N TRP A 286 31.35 -20.73 15.30
CA TRP A 286 31.22 -21.27 16.64
C TRP A 286 32.49 -21.07 17.46
N GLU A 287 33.67 -21.26 16.88
CA GLU A 287 34.92 -20.99 17.57
C GLU A 287 35.07 -19.51 17.94
N ASP A 288 34.75 -18.59 17.03
CA ASP A 288 34.76 -17.15 17.27
C ASP A 288 33.77 -16.76 18.40
N LEU A 289 32.57 -17.34 18.38
CA LEU A 289 31.56 -17.12 19.41
C LEU A 289 32.00 -17.65 20.78
N ILE A 290 32.62 -18.84 20.81
CA ILE A 290 33.17 -19.41 22.02
C ILE A 290 34.28 -18.51 22.56
N LEU A 291 35.24 -18.11 21.71
CA LEU A 291 36.35 -17.22 22.10
C LEU A 291 35.85 -15.91 22.72
N TYR A 292 34.80 -15.31 22.15
CA TYR A 292 34.20 -14.09 22.67
C TYR A 292 33.44 -14.31 23.99
N SER A 293 32.83 -15.49 24.17
CA SER A 293 32.02 -15.83 25.34
C SER A 293 32.81 -16.19 26.61
N ILE A 294 34.10 -16.57 26.48
CA ILE A 294 34.90 -17.09 27.60
C ILE A 294 35.02 -16.11 28.77
N ASP A 295 34.93 -14.80 28.53
CA ASP A 295 35.05 -13.80 29.59
C ASP A 295 33.68 -13.32 30.13
N LYS A 296 32.56 -13.87 29.63
CA LYS A 296 31.20 -13.41 29.94
C LYS A 296 30.29 -14.57 30.43
N PRO A 297 30.05 -14.70 31.75
CA PRO A 297 29.22 -15.78 32.31
C PRO A 297 27.81 -15.93 31.70
N PRO A 298 27.06 -14.84 31.38
CA PRO A 298 25.74 -14.98 30.74
C PRO A 298 25.78 -15.62 29.36
N PHE A 299 26.82 -15.33 28.57
CA PHE A 299 27.02 -15.93 27.25
C PHE A 299 27.32 -17.42 27.36
N ILE A 300 28.12 -17.81 28.34
CA ILE A 300 28.43 -19.22 28.60
C ILE A 300 27.16 -19.99 29.00
N THR A 301 26.32 -19.45 29.88
CA THR A 301 25.06 -20.09 30.26
C THR A 301 24.11 -20.23 29.05
N GLY A 302 23.96 -19.17 28.23
CA GLY A 302 23.14 -19.21 27.02
C GLY A 302 23.66 -20.23 26.00
N LEU A 303 24.97 -20.27 25.81
CA LEU A 303 25.66 -21.29 25.02
C LEU A 303 25.33 -22.68 25.54
N LEU A 304 25.60 -22.98 26.81
CA LEU A 304 25.39 -24.32 27.38
C LEU A 304 23.93 -24.77 27.27
N ASN A 305 22.97 -23.86 27.36
CA ASN A 305 21.56 -24.19 27.19
C ASN A 305 21.14 -24.48 25.75
N ASN A 306 21.88 -23.98 24.76
CA ASN A 306 21.49 -23.97 23.35
C ASN A 306 22.48 -24.69 22.41
N ILE A 307 23.65 -25.11 22.87
CA ILE A 307 24.71 -25.78 22.08
C ILE A 307 24.23 -27.04 21.37
N GLY A 308 23.29 -27.79 21.99
CA GLY A 308 22.66 -28.96 21.37
C GLY A 308 23.66 -29.90 20.69
N THR A 309 23.46 -30.14 19.39
CA THR A 309 24.22 -31.11 18.57
C THR A 309 25.29 -30.49 17.66
N HIS A 310 25.46 -29.17 17.64
CA HIS A 310 26.29 -28.48 16.63
C HIS A 310 27.76 -28.35 17.04
N VAL A 311 28.05 -28.36 18.35
CA VAL A 311 29.42 -28.24 18.87
C VAL A 311 29.65 -29.28 19.96
N ASP A 312 30.84 -29.87 19.98
CA ASP A 312 31.24 -30.79 21.04
C ASP A 312 31.26 -30.07 22.41
N PRO A 313 30.44 -30.51 23.38
CA PRO A 313 30.37 -29.87 24.70
C PRO A 313 31.72 -29.90 25.44
N ILE A 314 32.56 -30.88 25.11
CA ILE A 314 33.91 -31.05 25.66
C ILE A 314 34.79 -29.86 25.33
N LEU A 315 34.69 -29.29 24.11
CA LEU A 315 35.49 -28.15 23.67
C LEU A 315 35.16 -26.89 24.47
N LEU A 316 33.89 -26.71 24.83
CA LEU A 316 33.47 -25.59 25.67
C LEU A 316 33.91 -25.79 27.12
N ILE A 317 33.71 -26.97 27.70
CA ILE A 317 34.09 -27.25 29.09
C ILE A 317 35.59 -27.03 29.30
N HIS A 318 36.44 -27.44 28.35
CA HIS A 318 37.89 -27.24 28.45
C HIS A 318 38.33 -25.78 28.30
N ARG A 319 37.51 -24.92 27.69
CA ARG A 319 37.83 -23.49 27.48
C ARG A 319 37.33 -22.59 28.61
N ILE A 320 36.52 -23.09 29.55
CA ILE A 320 36.07 -22.34 30.73
C ILE A 320 37.22 -22.19 31.73
N LYS A 321 37.53 -20.97 32.14
CA LYS A 321 38.57 -20.67 33.15
C LYS A 321 38.15 -21.20 34.53
N GLU A 322 39.08 -21.84 35.23
CA GLU A 322 38.89 -22.30 36.61
C GLU A 322 38.62 -21.10 37.54
N GLY A 323 37.56 -21.20 38.34
CA GLY A 323 37.16 -20.16 39.30
C GLY A 323 36.10 -19.15 38.83
N MET A 324 35.57 -19.29 37.60
CA MET A 324 34.42 -18.48 37.17
C MET A 324 33.09 -18.99 37.77
N GLU A 325 32.30 -18.07 38.34
CA GLU A 325 30.93 -18.35 38.78
C GLU A 325 29.96 -18.26 37.60
N ILE A 326 29.54 -19.43 37.10
CA ILE A 326 28.54 -19.53 36.03
C ILE A 326 27.16 -19.85 36.67
N PRO A 327 26.16 -18.96 36.52
CA PRO A 327 24.81 -19.22 37.01
C PRO A 327 24.20 -20.46 36.36
N ASN A 328 23.55 -21.30 37.16
CA ASN A 328 22.80 -22.49 36.71
C ASN A 328 23.61 -23.53 35.92
N LEU A 329 24.94 -23.55 36.06
CA LEU A 329 25.82 -24.48 35.36
C LEU A 329 25.39 -25.95 35.52
N ARG A 330 24.97 -26.35 36.73
CA ARG A 330 24.51 -27.71 37.01
C ARG A 330 23.34 -28.11 36.11
N ASP A 331 22.32 -27.26 36.02
CA ASP A 331 21.11 -27.56 35.27
C ASP A 331 21.39 -27.55 33.75
N SER A 332 22.22 -26.62 33.28
CA SER A 332 22.69 -26.59 31.89
C SER A 332 23.48 -27.86 31.50
N LEU A 333 24.37 -28.34 32.37
CA LEU A 333 25.12 -29.58 32.13
C LEU A 333 24.23 -30.82 32.13
N VAL A 334 23.25 -30.89 33.05
CA VAL A 334 22.27 -31.99 33.07
C VAL A 334 21.48 -32.03 31.76
N LYS A 335 21.05 -30.86 31.27
CA LYS A 335 20.34 -30.75 29.99
C LYS A 335 21.21 -31.24 28.82
N ILE A 336 22.45 -30.78 28.71
CA ILE A 336 23.39 -31.23 27.65
C ILE A 336 23.57 -32.75 27.68
N LEU A 337 23.78 -33.34 28.86
CA LEU A 337 23.96 -34.77 29.01
C LEU A 337 22.71 -35.56 28.60
N GLN A 338 21.51 -35.05 28.93
CA GLN A 338 20.26 -35.65 28.51
C GLN A 338 20.09 -35.57 26.98
N ASP A 339 20.35 -34.41 26.38
CA ASP A 339 20.25 -34.20 24.93
C ASP A 339 21.23 -35.11 24.17
N TYR A 340 22.47 -35.24 24.66
CA TYR A 340 23.48 -36.12 24.07
C TYR A 340 23.12 -37.61 24.22
N ASN A 341 22.60 -38.01 25.38
CA ASN A 341 22.13 -39.38 25.60
C ASN A 341 20.95 -39.73 24.67
N LEU A 342 19.99 -38.81 24.51
CA LEU A 342 18.90 -38.96 23.55
C LEU A 342 19.44 -39.12 22.12
N GLN A 343 20.46 -38.35 21.73
CA GLN A 343 21.09 -38.46 20.41
C GLN A 343 21.74 -39.83 20.20
N ILE A 344 22.47 -40.37 21.19
CA ILE A 344 23.06 -41.71 21.11
C ILE A 344 21.96 -42.76 20.94
N LEU A 345 20.92 -42.71 21.76
CA LEU A 345 19.79 -43.65 21.69
C LEU A 345 19.10 -43.60 20.31
N LEU A 346 18.94 -42.40 19.75
CA LEU A 346 18.32 -42.21 18.44
C LEU A 346 19.22 -42.73 17.32
N ARG A 347 20.54 -42.46 17.37
CA ARG A 347 21.51 -43.03 16.43
C ARG A 347 21.56 -44.56 16.49
N GLU A 348 21.52 -45.15 17.68
CA GLU A 348 21.46 -46.60 17.85
C GLU A 348 20.15 -47.19 17.33
N GLY A 349 19.02 -46.52 17.58
CA GLY A 349 17.70 -46.88 17.04
C GLY A 349 17.69 -46.86 15.52
N CYS A 350 18.12 -45.75 14.90
CA CYS A 350 18.25 -45.62 13.46
C CYS A 350 19.19 -46.68 12.86
N LYS A 351 20.32 -46.97 13.52
CA LYS A 351 21.24 -48.03 13.09
C LYS A 351 20.58 -49.41 13.12
N LYS A 352 19.85 -49.74 14.18
CA LYS A 352 19.10 -51.02 14.29
C LYS A 352 18.05 -51.15 13.19
N ILE A 353 17.31 -50.07 12.91
CA ILE A 353 16.29 -50.04 11.84
C ILE A 353 16.94 -50.20 10.47
N LEU A 354 17.99 -49.43 10.16
CA LEU A 354 18.75 -49.54 8.90
C LEU A 354 19.30 -50.95 8.68
N VAL A 355 19.86 -51.58 9.71
CA VAL A 355 20.35 -52.96 9.63
C VAL A 355 19.18 -53.94 9.40
N ALA A 356 18.07 -53.78 10.10
CA ALA A 356 16.89 -54.63 9.89
C ALA A 356 16.31 -54.49 8.47
N ASP A 357 16.24 -53.26 7.94
CA ASP A 357 15.73 -52.96 6.60
C ASP A 357 16.67 -53.46 5.51
N SER A 358 17.97 -53.26 5.64
CA SER A 358 18.95 -53.83 4.71
C SER A 358 18.83 -55.36 4.65
N LEU A 359 18.68 -56.04 5.79
CA LEU A 359 18.48 -57.49 5.84
C LEU A 359 17.13 -57.91 5.23
N SER A 360 16.06 -57.14 5.45
CA SER A 360 14.74 -57.44 4.90
C SER A 360 14.72 -57.28 3.37
N LEU A 361 15.34 -56.22 2.84
CA LEU A 361 15.51 -55.97 1.42
C LEU A 361 16.37 -57.06 0.77
N LEU A 362 17.47 -57.47 1.41
CA LEU A 362 18.33 -58.54 0.90
C LEU A 362 17.58 -59.88 0.83
N LYS A 363 16.80 -60.22 1.85
CA LYS A 363 15.90 -61.40 1.82
C LYS A 363 14.84 -61.31 0.73
N LYS A 364 14.27 -60.12 0.48
CA LYS A 364 13.28 -59.90 -0.59
C LYS A 364 13.92 -60.06 -1.96
N MET A 365 15.10 -59.50 -2.18
CA MET A 365 15.87 -59.64 -3.42
C MET A 365 16.19 -61.11 -3.69
N HIS A 366 16.71 -61.84 -2.69
CA HIS A 366 17.01 -63.27 -2.82
C HIS A 366 15.77 -64.08 -3.17
N ARG A 367 14.61 -63.79 -2.57
CA ARG A 367 13.34 -64.44 -2.93
C ARG A 367 12.91 -64.16 -4.36
N THR A 368 13.08 -62.92 -4.85
CA THR A 368 12.73 -62.56 -6.23
C THR A 368 13.66 -63.22 -7.24
N GLN A 369 14.97 -63.29 -6.96
CA GLN A 369 15.93 -63.98 -7.83
C GLN A 369 15.72 -65.50 -7.87
N MET A 370 15.23 -66.10 -6.79
CA MET A 370 14.90 -67.53 -6.72
C MET A 370 13.51 -67.87 -7.28
N LYS A 371 12.71 -66.88 -7.69
CA LYS A 371 11.46 -67.17 -8.40
C LYS A 371 11.79 -67.55 -9.83
N GLY A 372 11.33 -68.74 -10.25
CA GLY A 372 11.39 -69.14 -11.64
C GLY A 372 10.62 -68.15 -12.52
N ILE A 373 11.28 -67.69 -13.59
CA ILE A 373 10.63 -66.89 -14.63
C ILE A 373 9.93 -67.88 -15.56
N LEU A 374 8.62 -67.73 -15.71
CA LEU A 374 7.85 -68.48 -16.68
C LEU A 374 8.22 -67.93 -18.06
N VAL A 375 8.99 -68.70 -18.81
CA VAL A 375 9.28 -68.41 -20.21
C VAL A 375 8.12 -69.00 -21.01
N ASP A 376 7.18 -68.17 -21.46
CA ASP A 376 6.16 -68.60 -22.41
C ASP A 376 6.87 -68.95 -23.74
N GLY A 377 7.02 -70.25 -23.99
CA GLY A 377 7.47 -70.79 -25.26
C GLY A 377 6.26 -71.10 -26.14
N GLY A 378 6.24 -70.53 -27.35
CA GLY A 378 5.34 -70.92 -28.44
C GLY A 378 5.75 -72.20 -29.14
#